data_AF-A0A2K3JK19-F1
#
_entry.id   AF-A0A2K3JK19-F1
#
_cell.length_a   1.000
_cell.length_b   1.000
_cell.length_c   1.000
_cell.angle_alpha   90.00
_cell.angle_beta   90.00
_cell.angle_gamma   90.00
#
_symmetry.space_group_name_H-M   'P 1'
#
loop_
_entity.id
_entity.type
_entity.pdbx_description
1 polymer ?
#
loop_
_entity_poly.entity_id
_entity_poly.type
_entity_poly.pdbx_seq_one_letter_code
_entity_poly.pdbx_strand_id
1 'polypeptide(L)' 'MLNMAMVVITATLVIFLLCSSSSEAILQKRLQLPSPLTGPESLAFDLTGGGPYVGSSDGRIFKYIGQDEGFIEYASTSRN' A
#
# COMPACT_ATOMS: atom_id res chain seq x y z
N MET A 1 44.23 -28.43 9.67
CA MET A 1 43.22 -28.52 10.74
C MET A 1 42.35 -27.28 10.63
N LEU A 2 41.07 -27.43 10.32
CA LEU A 2 40.16 -26.29 10.25
C LEU A 2 40.06 -25.71 11.67
N ASN A 3 40.43 -24.44 11.85
CA ASN A 3 40.41 -23.81 13.17
C ASN A 3 38.96 -23.75 13.67
N MET A 4 38.65 -24.46 14.76
CA MET A 4 37.27 -24.60 15.26
C MET A 4 36.61 -23.24 15.53
N ALA A 5 37.40 -22.25 15.96
CA ALA A 5 36.95 -20.87 16.12
C ALA A 5 36.48 -20.23 14.79
N MET A 6 37.17 -20.50 13.68
CA MET A 6 36.81 -19.96 12.37
C MET A 6 35.51 -20.57 11.83
N VAL A 7 35.23 -21.84 12.13
CA VAL A 7 33.98 -22.51 11.76
C VAL A 7 32.79 -21.92 12.51
N VAL A 8 32.95 -21.66 13.81
CA VAL A 8 31.89 -21.07 14.63
C VAL A 8 31.58 -19.65 14.18
N ILE A 9 32.61 -18.83 13.90
CA ILE A 9 32.43 -17.44 13.44
C ILE A 9 31.74 -17.39 12.07
N THR A 10 32.13 -18.26 11.14
CA THR A 10 31.51 -18.31 9.81
C THR A 10 30.06 -18.79 9.87
N ALA A 11 29.75 -19.79 10.71
CA ALA A 11 28.39 -20.26 10.91
C ALA A 11 27.48 -19.19 11.53
N THR A 12 27.94 -18.47 12.55
CA THR A 12 27.13 -17.40 13.18
C THR A 12 26.88 -16.23 12.25
N LEU A 13 27.88 -15.84 11.43
CA LEU A 13 27.71 -14.79 10.42
C LEU A 13 26.69 -15.19 9.35
N VAL A 14 26.75 -16.42 8.86
CA VAL A 14 25.80 -16.93 7.85
C VAL A 14 24.38 -16.97 8.42
N ILE A 15 24.19 -17.45 9.65
CA ILE A 15 22.87 -17.46 10.31
C ILE A 15 22.34 -16.04 10.47
N PHE A 16 23.17 -15.08 10.89
CA PHE A 16 22.77 -13.68 11.02
C PHE A 16 22.33 -13.08 9.68
N LEU A 17 23.06 -13.35 8.60
CA LEU A 17 22.74 -12.89 7.24
C LEU A 17 21.44 -13.53 6.69
N LEU A 18 21.19 -14.80 6.99
CA LEU A 18 19.97 -15.49 6.56
C LEU A 18 18.74 -15.01 7.35
N CYS A 19 18.89 -14.72 8.65
CA CYS A 19 17.81 -14.23 9.51
C CYS A 19 17.48 -12.74 9.32
N SER A 20 18.37 -11.95 8.72
CA SER A 20 18.15 -10.52 8.47
C SER A 20 17.48 -10.22 7.12
N SER A 21 17.08 -11.26 6.37
CA SER A 21 16.11 -11.11 5.28
C SER A 21 14.70 -10.96 5.88
N SER A 22 14.47 -9.91 6.68
CA SER A 22 13.12 -9.47 6.98
C SER A 22 12.55 -8.96 5.67
N SER A 23 11.64 -9.74 5.09
CA SER A 23 10.81 -9.28 3.98
C SER A 23 9.92 -8.19 4.54
N GLU A 24 10.40 -6.95 4.51
CA GLU A 24 9.57 -5.78 4.78
C GLU A 24 8.48 -5.79 3.70
N ALA A 25 7.28 -6.26 4.05
CA ALA A 25 6.11 -6.14 3.20
C ALA A 25 5.67 -4.68 3.16
N ILE A 26 6.49 -3.82 2.54
CA ILE A 26 6.12 -2.45 2.23
C ILE A 26 5.19 -2.52 1.02
N LEU A 27 3.90 -2.71 1.27
CA LEU A 27 2.88 -2.45 0.24
C LEU A 27 2.73 -0.94 0.06
N GLN A 28 3.72 -0.29 -0.58
CA GLN A 28 3.69 1.15 -0.89
C GLN A 28 2.98 1.46 -2.22
N LYS A 29 1.86 0.79 -2.53
CA LYS A 29 1.04 1.20 -3.68
C LYS A 29 0.12 2.34 -3.26
N ARG A 30 0.58 3.57 -3.45
CA ARG A 30 -0.23 4.78 -3.24
C ARG A 30 -1.08 5.05 -4.48
N LEU A 31 -2.38 5.20 -4.29
CA LEU A 31 -3.32 5.63 -5.32
C LEU A 31 -3.50 7.15 -5.16
N GLN A 32 -3.19 7.92 -6.21
CA GLN A 32 -3.26 9.38 -6.15
C GLN A 32 -4.64 9.88 -6.58
N LEU A 33 -5.26 10.70 -5.74
CA LEU A 33 -6.49 11.41 -6.08
C LEU A 33 -6.21 12.50 -7.13
N PRO A 34 -7.21 12.88 -7.95
CA PRO A 34 -7.08 14.01 -8.86
C PRO A 34 -6.81 15.32 -8.10
N SER A 35 -5.82 16.09 -8.54
CA SER A 35 -5.57 17.44 -8.00
C SER A 35 -6.79 18.36 -8.22
N PRO A 36 -7.15 19.26 -7.29
CA PRO A 36 -6.45 19.63 -6.04
C PRO A 36 -6.94 18.86 -4.80
N LEU A 37 -7.61 17.73 -5.00
CA LEU A 37 -8.25 17.00 -3.90
C LEU A 37 -7.21 16.44 -2.95
N THR A 38 -7.42 16.65 -1.65
CA THR A 38 -6.49 16.24 -0.61
C THR A 38 -7.18 15.29 0.35
N GLY A 39 -6.60 14.10 0.53
CA GLY A 39 -7.00 13.11 1.53
C GLY A 39 -8.34 12.41 1.27
N PRO A 40 -8.44 11.09 1.50
CA PRO A 40 -9.72 10.44 1.75
C PRO A 40 -10.30 10.93 3.08
N GLU A 41 -11.52 11.47 3.09
CA GLU A 41 -12.27 11.57 4.36
C GLU A 41 -12.86 10.21 4.76
N SER A 42 -13.06 9.32 3.77
CA SER A 42 -13.57 7.96 3.96
C SER A 42 -13.13 7.04 2.82
N LEU A 43 -13.15 5.72 3.07
CA LEU A 43 -12.83 4.69 2.08
C LEU A 43 -13.78 3.49 2.24
N ALA A 44 -14.26 2.94 1.12
CA ALA A 44 -15.10 1.75 1.09
C ALA A 44 -14.80 0.83 -0.11
N PHE A 45 -15.28 -0.40 -0.05
CA PHE A 45 -15.25 -1.37 -1.16
C PHE A 45 -16.67 -1.93 -1.35
N ASP A 46 -17.01 -2.29 -2.58
CA ASP A 46 -18.28 -2.96 -2.83
C ASP A 46 -18.18 -4.48 -2.59
N LEU A 47 -19.34 -5.16 -2.55
CA LEU A 47 -19.44 -6.60 -2.31
C LEU A 47 -18.78 -7.45 -3.41
N THR A 48 -18.55 -6.88 -4.59
CA THR A 48 -17.90 -7.56 -5.72
C THR A 48 -16.38 -7.40 -5.69
N GLY A 49 -15.83 -6.70 -4.69
CA GLY A 49 -14.41 -6.39 -4.58
C GLY A 49 -13.98 -5.17 -5.40
N GLY A 50 -14.93 -4.40 -5.93
CA GLY A 50 -14.67 -3.16 -6.65
C GLY A 50 -14.34 -1.99 -5.71
N GLY A 51 -13.69 -0.97 -6.27
CA GLY A 51 -13.16 0.18 -5.54
C GLY A 51 -11.63 0.15 -5.41
N PRO A 52 -11.04 0.90 -4.45
CA PRO A 52 -11.72 1.65 -3.39
C PRO A 52 -12.60 2.81 -3.90
N TYR A 53 -13.64 3.11 -3.14
CA TYR A 53 -14.44 4.33 -3.24
C TYR A 53 -13.97 5.32 -2.19
N VAL A 54 -13.87 6.60 -2.54
CA VAL A 54 -13.23 7.62 -1.69
C VAL A 54 -14.04 8.90 -1.68
N GLY A 55 -14.38 9.39 -0.50
CA GLY A 55 -15.04 10.70 -0.34
C GLY A 55 -14.02 11.85 -0.34
N SER A 56 -14.36 12.94 -1.03
CA SER A 56 -13.65 14.20 -1.00
C SER A 56 -14.41 15.24 -0.18
N SER A 57 -13.68 16.21 0.40
CA SER A 57 -14.23 17.30 1.21
C SER A 57 -15.16 18.25 0.45
N ASP A 58 -15.14 18.22 -0.89
CA ASP A 58 -16.06 18.97 -1.73
C ASP A 58 -17.40 18.25 -1.99
N GLY A 59 -17.60 17.08 -1.38
CA GLY A 59 -18.82 16.28 -1.47
C GLY A 59 -18.85 15.29 -2.63
N ARG A 60 -17.78 15.19 -3.44
CA ARG A 60 -17.67 14.17 -4.50
C ARG A 60 -17.17 12.83 -3.96
N ILE A 61 -17.58 11.75 -4.62
CA ILE A 61 -17.17 10.37 -4.37
C ILE A 61 -16.44 9.87 -5.61
N PHE A 62 -15.23 9.36 -5.44
CA PHE A 62 -14.40 8.80 -6.50
C PHE A 62 -14.32 7.29 -6.40
N LYS A 63 -14.26 6.58 -7.53
CA LYS A 63 -14.02 5.13 -7.61
C LYS A 63 -12.70 4.87 -8.31
N TYR A 64 -11.85 4.04 -7.72
CA TYR A 64 -10.66 3.52 -8.40
C TYR A 64 -11.04 2.41 -9.38
N ILE A 65 -10.64 2.55 -10.65
CA ILE A 65 -10.99 1.59 -11.73
C ILE A 65 -9.78 0.76 -12.18
N GLY A 66 -8.56 1.21 -11.87
CA GLY A 66 -7.34 0.50 -12.25
C GLY A 66 -6.16 1.45 -12.41
N GLN A 67 -5.02 0.92 -12.85
CA GLN A 67 -3.81 1.71 -13.00
C GLN A 67 -3.84 2.63 -14.21
N ASP A 68 -4.58 2.24 -15.26
CA ASP A 68 -4.62 3.00 -16.52
C ASP A 68 -5.50 4.25 -16.39
N GLU A 69 -6.60 4.18 -15.64
CA GLU A 69 -7.52 5.31 -15.43
C GLU A 69 -7.37 5.98 -14.06
N GLY A 70 -7.00 5.24 -13.02
CA GLY A 70 -6.95 5.76 -11.66
C GLY A 70 -8.34 5.97 -11.06
N PHE A 71 -8.55 7.13 -10.44
CA PHE A 71 -9.82 7.53 -9.83
C PHE A 71 -10.71 8.29 -10.81
N ILE A 72 -11.96 7.87 -10.92
CA ILE A 72 -13.00 8.58 -11.66
C ILE A 72 -14.10 9.07 -10.71
N GLU A 73 -14.78 10.15 -11.07
CA GLU A 73 -15.94 10.62 -10.32
C GLU A 73 -17.08 9.60 -10.45
N TYR A 74 -17.62 9.18 -9.31
CA TYR A 74 -18.68 8.16 -9.22
C TYR A 74 -20.02 8.76 -8.83
N ALA A 75 -20.02 9.68 -7.86
CA ALA A 75 -21.21 10.34 -7.36
C ALA A 75 -20.86 11.65 -6.65
N SER A 76 -21.87 12.45 -6.29
CA SER A 76 -21.72 13.63 -5.45
C SER A 76 -22.90 13.75 -4.48
N THR A 77 -22.67 14.41 -3.35
CA THR A 77 -23.73 14.74 -2.39
C THR A 77 -24.56 15.93 -2.89
N SER A 78 -25.83 15.97 -2.51
CA SER A 78 -26.68 17.14 -2.78
C SER A 78 -26.19 18.36 -2.01
N ARG A 79 -26.34 19.54 -2.59
CA ARG A 79 -26.12 20.79 -1.88
C ARG A 79 -27.09 20.90 -0.69
N ASN A 80 -26.59 21.39 0.44
CA ASN A 80 -27.40 21.75 1.60
C ASN A 80 -28.19 23.04 1.35
#